data_AF-A0A367J449-F1
#
_entry.id   AF-A0A367J449-F1
#
_cell.length_a   1.000
_cell.length_b   1.000
_cell.length_c   1.000
_cell.angle_alpha   90.00
_cell.angle_beta   90.00
_cell.angle_gamma   90.00
#
_symmetry.space_group_name_H-M   'P 1'
#
loop_
_entity.id
_entity.type
_entity.pdbx_description
1 polymer ?
#
loop_
_entity_poly.entity_id
_entity_poly.type
_entity_poly.pdbx_seq_one_letter_code
_entity_poly.pdbx_strand_id
1 'polypeptide(L)'
;MSTSAAKLVKHFIAKNGPMTNQSLFKLVPQYEKDLISKSYLKKKVLQNLEGQGILIKKVNHQAGSKPIWEWHFKNAEDIERYKNL
;
A
#
# COMPACT_ATOMS: atom_id res chain seq x y z
N MET A 1 9.44 8.02 -13.48
CA MET A 1 9.20 8.98 -12.37
C MET A 1 8.23 8.34 -11.37
N SER A 2 8.69 8.05 -10.15
CA SER A 2 7.83 7.46 -9.11
C SER A 2 7.04 8.59 -8.44
N THR A 3 5.71 8.56 -8.52
CA THR A 3 4.84 9.58 -7.93
C THR A 3 4.99 9.63 -6.40
N SER A 4 4.87 10.81 -5.79
CA SER A 4 4.93 11.04 -4.33
C SER A 4 4.06 10.04 -3.55
N ALA A 5 2.84 9.81 -4.05
CA ALA A 5 1.91 8.78 -3.59
C ALA A 5 2.49 7.35 -3.49
N ALA A 6 3.24 6.89 -4.50
CA ALA A 6 3.82 5.55 -4.49
C ALA A 6 4.90 5.42 -3.40
N LYS A 7 5.66 6.50 -3.15
CA LYS A 7 6.64 6.55 -2.06
C LYS A 7 5.94 6.48 -0.69
N LEU A 8 4.87 7.25 -0.52
CA LEU A 8 4.06 7.26 0.71
C LEU A 8 3.42 5.90 0.99
N VAL A 9 2.80 5.27 -0.02
CA VAL A 9 2.19 3.94 0.14
C VAL A 9 3.22 2.90 0.56
N LYS A 10 4.39 2.88 -0.07
CA LYS A 10 5.49 1.99 0.33
C LYS A 10 5.91 2.25 1.77
N HIS A 11 6.11 3.51 2.14
CA HIS A 11 6.48 3.88 3.52
C HIS A 11 5.44 3.43 4.55
N PHE A 12 4.14 3.66 4.28
CA PHE A 12 3.08 3.27 5.22
C PHE A 12 2.98 1.75 5.41
N ILE A 13 3.08 0.97 4.33
CA ILE A 13 3.07 -0.50 4.42
C ILE A 13 4.35 -0.98 5.13
N ALA A 14 5.48 -0.34 4.89
CA ALA A 14 6.75 -0.74 5.50
C ALA A 14 6.79 -0.44 7.00
N LYS A 15 6.19 0.67 7.42
CA LYS A 15 6.15 1.13 8.80
C LYS A 15 5.07 0.44 9.63
N ASN A 16 3.87 0.27 9.08
CA ASN A 16 2.70 -0.25 9.80
C ASN A 16 2.39 -1.71 9.49
N GLY A 17 3.11 -2.33 8.55
CA GLY A 17 2.82 -3.68 8.08
C GLY A 17 1.76 -3.72 6.98
N PRO A 18 1.25 -4.92 6.65
CA PRO A 18 0.26 -5.10 5.59
C PRO A 18 -1.00 -4.26 5.81
N MET A 19 -1.50 -3.63 4.74
CA MET A 19 -2.64 -2.72 4.86
C MET A 19 -3.68 -2.90 3.75
N THR A 20 -4.93 -2.61 4.08
CA THR A 20 -6.02 -2.56 3.10
C THR A 20 -6.03 -1.25 2.32
N ASN A 21 -6.73 -1.23 1.18
CA ASN A 21 -7.02 0.01 0.44
C ASN A 21 -7.65 1.10 1.32
N GLN A 22 -8.51 0.69 2.25
CA GLN A 22 -9.24 1.62 3.10
C GLN A 22 -8.33 2.22 4.17
N SER A 23 -7.45 1.42 4.77
CA SER A 23 -6.46 1.89 5.74
C SER A 23 -5.45 2.83 5.08
N LEU A 24 -4.91 2.46 3.91
CA LEU A 24 -4.02 3.32 3.13
C LEU A 24 -4.69 4.63 2.76
N PHE A 25 -5.94 4.58 2.28
CA PHE A 25 -6.70 5.79 1.95
C PHE A 25 -7.06 6.65 3.17
N LYS A 26 -7.05 6.12 4.40
CA LYS A 26 -7.26 6.92 5.61
C LYS A 26 -5.99 7.65 6.06
N LEU A 27 -4.81 7.07 5.81
CA LEU A 27 -3.51 7.65 6.18
C LEU A 27 -3.00 8.66 5.14
N VAL A 28 -3.31 8.41 3.87
CA VAL A 28 -2.93 9.24 2.72
C VAL A 28 -3.39 10.73 2.80
N PRO A 29 -4.63 11.06 3.21
CA PRO A 29 -5.13 12.44 3.25
C PRO A 29 -4.38 13.35 4.23
N GLN A 30 -3.60 12.79 5.17
CA GLN A 30 -2.72 13.58 6.05
C GLN A 30 -1.47 14.09 5.32
N TYR A 31 -1.10 13.52 4.17
CA TYR A 31 0.19 13.79 3.53
C TYR A 31 0.07 14.51 2.19
N GLU A 32 -0.98 14.28 1.39
CA GLU A 32 -1.19 15.05 0.15
C GLU A 32 -2.69 15.25 -0.12
N LYS A 33 -3.11 16.52 -0.22
CA LYS A 33 -4.43 16.91 -0.76
C LYS A 33 -4.66 16.38 -2.19
N ASP A 34 -3.60 15.97 -2.87
CA ASP A 34 -3.53 15.60 -4.29
C ASP A 34 -3.62 14.09 -4.58
N LEU A 35 -3.97 13.25 -3.60
CA LEU A 35 -4.34 11.86 -3.90
C LEU A 35 -5.79 11.79 -4.40
N ILE A 36 -5.94 12.14 -5.68
CA ILE A 36 -7.15 12.21 -6.51
C ILE A 36 -7.93 10.89 -6.42
N SER A 37 -8.80 10.71 -5.42
CA SER A 37 -9.72 9.57 -5.24
C SER A 37 -9.14 8.18 -4.89
N LYS A 38 -9.92 7.37 -4.15
CA LYS A 38 -9.64 5.94 -3.89
C LYS A 38 -9.35 5.14 -5.16
N SER A 39 -10.00 5.50 -6.26
CA SER A 39 -9.85 4.82 -7.55
C SER A 39 -8.46 5.00 -8.13
N TYR A 40 -7.86 6.18 -7.99
CA TYR A 40 -6.49 6.43 -8.43
C TYR A 40 -5.48 5.67 -7.57
N LEU A 41 -5.63 5.69 -6.24
CA LEU A 41 -4.78 4.91 -5.33
C LEU A 41 -4.76 3.43 -5.74
N LYS A 42 -5.94 2.86 -6.00
CA LYS A 42 -6.05 1.45 -6.43
C LYS A 42 -5.46 1.21 -7.82
N LYS A 43 -5.91 1.96 -8.83
CA LYS A 43 -5.63 1.66 -10.24
C LYS A 43 -4.28 2.17 -10.74
N LYS A 44 -3.78 3.28 -10.19
CA LYS A 44 -2.55 3.92 -10.65
C LYS A 44 -1.36 3.69 -9.73
N VAL A 45 -1.60 3.62 -8.41
CA VAL A 45 -0.50 3.42 -7.45
C VAL A 45 -0.33 1.94 -7.15
N LEU A 46 -1.34 1.30 -6.55
CA LEU A 46 -1.22 -0.08 -6.08
C LEU A 46 -1.03 -1.09 -7.21
N GLN A 47 -1.82 -1.00 -8.29
CA GLN A 47 -1.63 -1.85 -9.47
C GLN A 47 -0.27 -1.63 -10.16
N ASN A 48 0.28 -0.42 -10.14
CA ASN A 48 1.61 -0.17 -10.70
C ASN A 48 2.70 -0.80 -9.82
N LEU A 49 2.58 -0.71 -8.49
CA LEU A 49 3.49 -1.36 -7.55
C LEU A 49 3.41 -2.89 -7.60
N GLU A 50 2.22 -3.42 -7.87
CA GLU A 50 2.01 -4.84 -8.13
C GLU A 50 2.66 -5.28 -9.44
N GLY A 51 2.45 -4.53 -10.53
CA GLY A 51 3.09 -4.79 -11.82
C GLY A 51 4.63 -4.69 -11.80
N GLN A 52 5.17 -3.86 -10.91
CA GLN A 52 6.62 -3.76 -10.65
C GLN A 52 7.16 -4.88 -9.74
N GLY A 53 6.28 -5.76 -9.23
CA GLY A 53 6.67 -6.85 -8.33
C GLY A 53 7.07 -6.40 -6.93
N ILE A 54 6.72 -5.17 -6.52
CA ILE A 54 7.07 -4.62 -5.20
C ILE A 54 6.02 -5.02 -4.17
N LEU A 55 4.75 -4.86 -4.53
CA LEU A 55 3.62 -5.24 -3.68
C LEU A 55 2.90 -6.46 -4.26
N ILE A 56 2.27 -7.23 -3.38
CA ILE A 56 1.38 -8.32 -3.74
C ILE A 56 0.10 -8.22 -2.91
N LYS A 57 -1.02 -8.49 -3.56
CA LYS A 57 -2.31 -8.53 -2.89
C LYS A 57 -2.54 -9.92 -2.30
N LYS A 58 -2.71 -10.00 -0.98
CA LYS A 58 -3.04 -11.26 -0.29
C LYS A 58 -4.40 -11.15 0.37
N VAL A 59 -5.06 -12.29 0.49
CA VAL A 59 -6.28 -12.41 1.29
C VAL A 59 -5.86 -12.86 2.70
N ASN A 60 -6.31 -12.11 3.69
CA ASN A 60 -6.14 -12.45 5.10
C ASN A 60 -7.46 -13.03 5.62
N HIS A 61 -7.40 -14.31 6.00
CA HIS A 61 -8.51 -15.01 6.63
C HIS A 61 -8.26 -15.05 8.14
N GLN A 62 -8.68 -13.99 8.84
CA GLN A 62 -8.82 -14.09 10.28
C GLN A 62 -10.00 -15.01 10.60
N ALA A 63 -9.78 -15.98 11.49
CA ALA A 63 -10.80 -16.92 11.92
C ALA A 63 -12.05 -16.17 12.41
N GLY A 64 -13.21 -16.46 11.82
CA GLY A 64 -14.49 -15.84 12.18
C GLY A 64 -14.78 -14.48 11.52
N SER A 65 -13.87 -13.95 10.68
CA SER A 65 -14.08 -12.68 9.96
C SER A 65 -14.20 -12.87 8.45
N LYS A 66 -14.84 -11.90 7.78
CA LYS A 66 -14.88 -11.84 6.32
C LYS A 66 -13.45 -11.72 5.77
N PRO A 67 -13.14 -12.34 4.62
CA PRO A 67 -11.82 -12.23 4.01
C PRO A 67 -11.49 -10.77 3.70
N ILE A 68 -10.32 -10.32 4.17
CA ILE A 68 -9.83 -8.96 3.96
C ILE A 68 -8.68 -9.00 2.96
N TRP A 69 -8.71 -8.09 2.00
CA TRP A 69 -7.64 -7.94 1.02
C TRP A 69 -6.61 -6.93 1.50
N GLU A 70 -5.39 -7.38 1.67
CA GLU A 70 -4.26 -6.60 2.17
C GLU A 70 -3.13 -6.56 1.15
N TRP A 71 -2.38 -5.46 1.16
CA TRP A 71 -1.18 -5.29 0.36
C TRP A 71 0.04 -5.59 1.22
N HIS A 72 0.88 -6.48 0.71
CA HIS A 72 2.12 -6.89 1.33
C HIS A 72 3.27 -6.53 0.42
N PHE A 73 4.44 -6.27 0.98
CA PHE A 73 5.66 -6.33 0.18
C PHE A 73 5.90 -7.76 -0.29
N LYS A 74 6.39 -7.88 -1.52
CA LYS A 74 6.80 -9.16 -2.07
C LYS A 74 8.05 -9.68 -1.38
N ASN A 75 9.03 -8.80 -1.14
CA ASN A 75 10.30 -9.13 -0.52
C ASN A 75 10.44 -8.39 0.81
N ALA A 76 11.06 -9.05 1.80
CA ALA A 76 11.32 -8.44 3.10
C ALA A 76 12.35 -7.28 3.02
N GLU A 77 13.29 -7.35 2.08
CA GLU A 77 14.31 -6.32 1.86
C GLU A 77 13.70 -4.96 1.47
N ASP A 78 12.58 -4.99 0.73
CA ASP A 78 11.86 -3.77 0.37
C ASP A 78 11.24 -3.10 1.61
N ILE A 79 10.83 -3.88 2.62
CA ILE A 79 10.28 -3.34 3.87
C ILE A 79 11.33 -2.47 4.56
N GLU A 80 12.55 -2.99 4.75
CA GLU A 80 13.62 -2.25 5.43
C GLU A 80 14.01 -1.00 4.63
N ARG A 81 14.09 -1.11 3.31
CA ARG A 81 14.42 0.00 2.41
C ARG A 81 13.43 1.16 2.49
N TYR A 82 12.14 0.87 2.66
CA TYR A 82 11.08 1.88 2.66
C TYR A 82 10.66 2.35 4.05
N LYS A 83 11.11 1.69 5.12
CA LYS A 83 10.79 2.06 6.52
C LYS A 83 11.49 3.35 6.99
N ASN A 84 12.69 3.62 6.48
CA ASN A 84 13.55 4.76 6.89
C ASN A 84 13.51 5.97 5.92
N LEU A 85 12.53 5.99 5.01
CA LEU A 85 12.40 7.02 3.96
C LEU A 85 11.61 8.27 4.36
#